data_AF-A0A420A2W1-F1
#
_entry.id   AF-A0A420A2W1-F1
#
_cell.length_a   1.000
_cell.length_b   1.000
_cell.length_c   1.000
_cell.angle_alpha   90.00
_cell.angle_beta   90.00
_cell.angle_gamma   90.00
#
_symmetry.space_group_name_H-M   'P 1'
#
loop_
_entity.id
_entity.type
_entity.pdbx_description
1 polymer ?
#
loop_
_entity_poly.entity_id
_entity_poly.type
_entity_poly.pdbx_seq_one_letter_code
_entity_poly.pdbx_strand_id
1 'polypeptide(L)'
;MSDLKSAACGAGCDPTSADASDEKPAQTSGTYAPLPIATVPSPCIDICKIDGDTGLCIGCLRTRDEIRGWKNLPDDLRIQLIDELSLRKAKLETVKAQTL
;
A
#
# COMPACT_ATOMS: atom_id res chain seq x y z
N MET A 1 58.94 -40.09 -26.35
CA MET A 1 59.32 -40.99 -25.25
C MET A 1 59.61 -40.11 -24.07
N SER A 2 58.80 -40.25 -23.01
CA SER A 2 59.10 -39.92 -21.60
C SER A 2 59.38 -38.42 -21.34
N ASP A 3 58.82 -37.73 -20.35
CA ASP A 3 58.51 -38.07 -18.96
C ASP A 3 57.35 -37.12 -18.54
N LEU A 4 56.23 -37.58 -17.96
CA LEU A 4 56.03 -37.97 -16.56
C LEU A 4 56.69 -37.03 -15.52
N LYS A 5 55.83 -36.49 -14.63
CA LYS A 5 56.01 -36.38 -13.16
C LYS A 5 56.02 -34.96 -12.57
N SER A 6 55.13 -34.81 -11.57
CA SER A 6 55.21 -33.91 -10.40
C SER A 6 54.73 -32.47 -10.63
N ALA A 7 53.50 -32.10 -10.28
CA ALA A 7 52.84 -32.21 -8.98
C ALA A 7 53.69 -31.66 -7.83
N ALA A 8 53.59 -30.35 -7.60
CA ALA A 8 53.82 -29.70 -6.30
C ALA A 8 53.32 -28.24 -6.34
N CYS A 9 52.00 -28.02 -6.31
CA CYS A 9 51.47 -26.76 -5.79
C CYS A 9 51.44 -26.87 -4.26
N GLY A 10 52.60 -26.66 -3.64
CA GLY A 10 52.66 -26.32 -2.23
C GLY A 10 52.19 -24.89 -2.05
N ALA A 11 51.36 -24.68 -1.02
CA ALA A 11 50.92 -23.37 -0.53
C ALA A 11 50.08 -22.52 -1.50
N GLY A 12 48.81 -22.94 -1.64
CA GLY A 12 47.71 -22.09 -2.10
C GLY A 12 46.48 -22.40 -1.27
N CYS A 13 46.54 -22.13 0.03
CA CYS A 13 45.31 -21.94 0.79
C CYS A 13 44.62 -20.70 0.22
N ASP A 14 43.65 -20.93 -0.65
CA ASP A 14 42.74 -19.90 -1.12
C ASP A 14 41.46 -19.98 -0.28
N PRO A 15 41.28 -19.10 0.73
CA PRO A 15 40.06 -19.08 1.53
C PRO A 15 38.99 -18.28 0.78
N THR A 16 38.56 -18.76 -0.38
CA THR A 16 37.30 -18.32 -0.98
C THR A 16 36.39 -19.51 -1.29
N SER A 17 36.17 -20.30 -0.24
CA SER A 17 34.85 -20.87 -0.01
C SER A 17 33.91 -19.73 0.38
N ALA A 18 33.39 -19.01 -0.61
CA ALA A 18 32.20 -18.18 -0.47
C ALA A 18 31.15 -18.75 -1.43
N ASP A 19 30.56 -19.81 -0.90
CA ASP A 19 29.32 -20.45 -1.29
C ASP A 19 28.16 -19.45 -1.39
N ALA A 20 27.15 -19.83 -2.17
CA ALA A 20 25.81 -19.26 -2.28
C ALA A 20 25.65 -17.93 -3.06
N SER A 21 25.26 -18.12 -4.32
CA SER A 21 24.30 -17.26 -5.00
C SER A 21 23.01 -17.12 -4.18
N ASP A 22 22.32 -15.99 -4.34
CA ASP A 22 20.96 -15.68 -3.87
C ASP A 22 20.82 -15.08 -2.46
N GLU A 23 21.36 -13.88 -2.26
CA GLU A 23 20.72 -12.90 -1.37
C GLU A 23 20.49 -11.60 -2.12
N LYS A 24 19.24 -11.46 -2.60
CA LYS A 24 18.63 -10.17 -2.93
C LYS A 24 18.78 -9.25 -1.72
N PRO A 25 19.49 -8.11 -1.80
CA PRO A 25 19.63 -7.24 -0.65
C PRO A 25 18.25 -6.67 -0.32
N ALA A 26 17.73 -7.13 0.80
CA ALA A 26 16.59 -6.55 1.46
C ALA A 26 17.04 -5.23 2.10
N GLN A 27 16.21 -4.20 1.91
CA GLN A 27 15.96 -3.16 2.91
C GLN A 27 17.09 -2.14 3.12
N THR A 28 17.14 -1.13 2.22
CA THR A 28 17.63 0.19 2.63
C THR A 28 16.58 0.87 3.50
N SER A 29 16.83 0.76 4.80
CA SER A 29 16.26 1.57 5.86
C SER A 29 16.66 3.03 5.65
N GLY A 30 15.96 3.71 4.76
CA GLY A 30 16.03 5.15 4.64
C GLY A 30 15.22 5.78 5.77
N THR A 31 15.90 6.34 6.77
CA THR A 31 15.33 7.38 7.64
C THR A 31 15.05 8.59 6.76
N TYR A 32 13.92 8.55 6.05
CA TYR A 32 13.29 9.75 5.52
C TYR A 32 12.02 9.92 6.33
N ALA A 33 12.07 10.79 7.34
CA ALA A 33 10.83 11.34 7.87
C ALA A 33 10.14 11.99 6.66
N PRO A 34 9.02 11.46 6.16
CA PRO A 34 8.33 12.15 5.09
C PRO A 34 7.88 13.48 5.69
N LEU A 35 8.28 14.58 5.05
CA LEU A 35 7.57 15.85 5.17
C LEU A 35 6.07 15.53 5.06
N PRO A 36 5.17 16.20 5.82
CA PRO A 36 3.75 15.93 5.71
C PRO A 36 3.26 16.39 4.33
N ILE A 37 3.50 15.56 3.31
CA ILE A 37 2.74 15.56 2.08
C ILE A 37 1.34 15.32 2.58
N ALA A 38 0.51 16.36 2.55
CA ALA A 38 -0.90 16.32 2.92
C ALA A 38 -1.63 15.42 1.91
N THR A 39 -1.35 14.13 1.96
CA THR A 39 -2.08 13.10 1.24
C THR A 39 -3.40 13.02 1.97
N VAL A 40 -4.43 13.55 1.34
CA VAL A 40 -5.78 13.55 1.90
C VAL A 40 -6.14 12.10 2.27
N PRO A 41 -6.36 11.80 3.56
CA PRO A 41 -6.56 10.43 4.01
C PRO A 41 -7.87 9.88 3.45
N SER A 42 -7.89 8.60 3.09
CA SER A 42 -9.13 7.95 2.65
C SER A 42 -10.09 7.81 3.84
N PRO A 43 -11.38 8.16 3.69
CA PRO A 43 -12.40 7.96 4.72
C PRO A 43 -12.86 6.49 4.81
N CYS A 44 -12.00 5.53 4.45
CA CYS A 44 -12.33 4.11 4.42
C CYS A 44 -12.15 3.52 5.82
N ILE A 45 -13.10 2.69 6.24
CA ILE A 45 -13.05 1.96 7.53
C ILE A 45 -12.89 0.44 7.32
N ASP A 46 -12.29 0.05 6.19
CA ASP A 46 -12.09 -1.34 5.76
C ASP A 46 -13.38 -2.17 5.62
N ILE A 47 -14.52 -1.48 5.47
CA ILE A 47 -15.81 -2.06 5.12
C ILE A 47 -16.16 -1.65 3.70
N CYS A 48 -16.24 -2.63 2.81
CA CYS A 48 -16.64 -2.43 1.41
C CYS A 48 -17.94 -3.18 1.12
N LYS A 49 -19.05 -2.69 1.67
CA LYS A 49 -20.39 -3.23 1.41
C LYS A 49 -21.31 -2.10 0.96
N ILE A 50 -21.86 -2.22 -0.24
CA ILE A 50 -22.83 -1.27 -0.80
C ILE A 50 -24.22 -1.65 -0.30
N ASP A 51 -24.93 -0.66 0.20
CA ASP A 51 -26.34 -0.74 0.52
C ASP A 51 -27.18 -0.73 -0.77
N GLY A 52 -28.12 -1.67 -0.88
CA GLY A 52 -28.92 -1.85 -2.10
C GLY A 52 -29.94 -0.74 -2.31
N ASP A 53 -30.43 -0.15 -1.22
CA ASP A 53 -31.46 0.88 -1.23
C ASP A 53 -30.88 2.27 -1.54
N THR A 54 -29.74 2.61 -0.94
CA THR A 54 -29.09 3.92 -1.12
C THR A 54 -27.99 3.93 -2.19
N GLY A 55 -27.45 2.77 -2.58
CA GLY A 55 -26.31 2.69 -3.49
C GLY A 55 -24.98 3.18 -2.92
N LEU A 56 -24.92 3.41 -1.60
CA LEU A 56 -23.75 3.92 -0.89
C LEU A 56 -23.06 2.82 -0.08
N CYS A 57 -21.77 2.95 0.16
CA CYS A 57 -21.05 2.06 1.06
C CYS A 57 -21.50 2.29 2.52
N ILE A 58 -21.93 1.24 3.23
CA ILE A 58 -22.38 1.36 4.62
C ILE A 58 -21.29 1.84 5.58
N GLY A 59 -20.02 1.70 5.21
CA GLY A 59 -18.89 2.11 6.03
C GLY A 59 -18.44 3.55 5.76
N CYS A 60 -18.06 3.82 4.51
CA CYS A 60 -17.50 5.12 4.12
C CYS A 60 -18.48 6.05 3.39
N LEU A 61 -19.73 5.64 3.16
CA LEU A 61 -20.79 6.39 2.49
C LEU A 61 -20.45 6.89 1.07
N ARG A 62 -19.39 6.34 0.47
CA ARG A 62 -19.03 6.56 -0.93
C ARG A 62 -19.78 5.66 -1.87
N THR A 63 -20.00 6.13 -3.09
CA THR A 63 -20.49 5.30 -4.20
C THR A 63 -19.39 4.38 -4.71
N ARG A 64 -19.78 3.35 -5.48
CA ARG A 64 -18.81 2.41 -6.07
C ARG A 64 -17.83 3.10 -7.04
N ASP A 65 -18.29 4.11 -7.77
CA ASP A 65 -17.45 4.84 -8.72
C ASP A 65 -16.46 5.78 -8.02
N GLU A 66 -16.88 6.44 -6.93
CA GLU A 66 -16.00 7.22 -6.06
C GLU A 66 -14.89 6.35 -5.44
N ILE A 67 -15.23 5.13 -5.00
CA ILE A 67 -14.26 4.17 -4.44
C ILE A 67 -13.21 3.76 -5.49
N ARG A 68 -13.64 3.46 -6.72
CA ARG A 68 -12.74 3.10 -7.83
C ARG A 68 -11.85 4.26 -8.25
N GLY A 69 -12.40 5.48 -8.25
CA GLY A 69 -11.71 6.69 -8.67
C GLY A 69 -10.73 7.26 -7.66
N TRP A 70 -10.84 6.93 -6.37
CA TRP A 70 -10.14 7.62 -5.26
C TRP A 70 -8.65 7.89 -5.49
N LYS A 71 -7.90 6.88 -5.97
CA LYS A 71 -6.46 7.01 -6.23
C LYS A 71 -6.13 8.00 -7.35
N ASN A 72 -7.06 8.17 -8.30
CA ASN A 72 -6.92 9.06 -9.44
C ASN A 72 -7.52 10.45 -9.20
N LEU A 73 -8.26 10.67 -8.10
CA LEU A 73 -8.77 12.00 -7.75
C LEU A 73 -7.63 12.93 -7.29
N PRO A 74 -7.63 14.21 -7.71
CA PRO A 74 -6.76 15.23 -7.14
C PRO A 74 -7.20 15.57 -5.70
N ASP A 75 -6.27 16.09 -4.90
CA ASP A 75 -6.46 16.32 -3.47
C ASP A 75 -7.61 17.30 -3.17
N ASP A 76 -7.80 18.35 -3.97
CA ASP A 76 -8.93 19.28 -3.83
C ASP A 76 -10.28 18.57 -3.94
N LEU A 77 -10.41 17.65 -4.90
CA LEU A 77 -11.63 16.86 -5.08
C LEU A 77 -11.78 15.81 -3.97
N ARG A 78 -10.68 15.25 -3.45
CA ARG A 78 -10.74 14.35 -2.28
C ARG A 78 -11.27 15.08 -1.05
N ILE A 79 -10.84 16.32 -0.82
CA ILE A 79 -11.31 17.16 0.30
C ILE A 79 -12.81 17.47 0.13
N GLN A 80 -13.22 17.92 -1.05
CA GLN A 80 -14.63 18.18 -1.35
C GLN A 80 -15.49 16.93 -1.16
N LEU A 81 -15.00 15.77 -1.62
CA LEU A 81 -15.71 14.51 -1.45
C LEU A 81 -15.86 14.16 0.04
N ILE A 82 -14.82 14.33 0.85
CA ILE A 82 -14.89 14.07 2.31
C ILE A 82 -15.91 14.99 3.00
N ASP A 83 -15.95 16.27 2.63
CA ASP A 83 -16.96 17.21 3.14
C ASP A 83 -18.37 16.75 2.76
N GLU A 84 -18.56 16.37 1.49
CA GLU A 84 -19.84 15.85 1.01
C GLU A 84 -20.28 14.58 1.75
N LEU A 85 -19.35 13.65 2.03
CA LEU A 85 -19.65 12.44 2.81
C LEU A 85 -20.14 12.77 4.22
N SER A 86 -19.59 13.81 4.83
CA SER A 86 -20.02 14.29 6.15
C SER A 86 -21.45 14.82 6.11
N LEU A 87 -21.80 15.56 5.05
CA LEU A 87 -23.17 16.03 4.81
C LEU A 87 -24.14 14.88 4.51
N ARG A 88 -23.73 13.91 3.68
CA ARG A 88 -24.53 12.70 3.39
C ARG A 88 -24.82 11.93 4.67
N LYS A 89 -23.83 11.77 5.55
CA LYS A 89 -24.01 11.14 6.86
C LYS A 89 -25.06 11.88 7.69
N ALA A 90 -24.95 13.21 7.83
CA ALA A 90 -25.91 14.00 8.60
C ALA A 90 -27.36 13.87 8.07
N LYS A 91 -27.52 13.84 6.74
CA LYS A 91 -28.84 13.61 6.11
C LYS A 91 -29.40 12.23 6.44
N LEU A 92 -28.59 11.18 6.32
CA LEU A 92 -29.02 9.81 6.63
C LEU A 92 -29.39 9.63 8.11
N GLU A 93 -28.64 10.24 9.02
CA GLU A 93 -28.98 10.22 10.46
C GLU A 93 -30.30 10.95 10.75
N THR A 94 -30.56 12.06 10.05
CA THR A 94 -31.82 12.80 10.17
C THR A 94 -33.01 11.98 9.65
N VAL A 95 -32.87 11.32 8.49
CA VAL A 95 -33.93 10.47 7.92
C VAL A 95 -34.19 9.25 8.82
N LYS A 96 -33.14 8.62 9.36
CA LYS A 96 -33.29 7.55 10.36
C LYS A 96 -34.05 8.00 11.60
N ALA A 97 -33.72 9.18 12.13
CA ALA A 97 -34.39 9.73 13.31
C ALA A 97 -35.88 10.04 13.09
N GLN A 98 -36.32 10.22 11.84
CA GLN A 98 -37.70 10.51 11.48
C GLN A 98 -38.55 9.27 11.19
N THR A 99 -37.92 8.10 11.03
CA THR A 99 -38.60 6.84 10.66
C THR A 99 -38.83 5.93 11.88
N LEU A 100 -38.67 6.45 13.10
CA LEU A 100 -38.76 5.70 14.36
C LEU A 100 -39.86 6.26 15.26
#